data_AF-A0A2S4UBC9-F1
#
_entry.id   AF-A0A2S4UBC9-F1
#
_cell.length_a   1.000
_cell.length_b   1.000
_cell.length_c   1.000
_cell.angle_alpha   90.00
_cell.angle_beta   90.00
_cell.angle_gamma   90.00
#
_symmetry.space_group_name_H-M   'P 1'
#
loop_
_entity.id
_entity.type
_entity.pdbx_description
1 polymer ?
#
loop_
_entity_poly.entity_id
_entity_poly.type
_entity_poly.pdbx_seq_one_letter_code
_entity_poly.pdbx_strand_id
1 'polypeptide(L)'
;MNGLTTLVLLALSLAVVDATIHTLCFNYFLGKDKCVNGAAGQKIRCGAKAKYQSKPVPAFGAPGKPGNGARAGTTQRNQGHHAQNQGHHSKGQGHHATGGHHKGRGGKPALERRYDTHINIMKLQSGRGICDPYDTTKVDGVCLWSGPKDTKATFSNAGWVNSRKDSNCGKKVYIQRRDDPDHVHYVPVLDGCPFNAVTPEDGCFEIGVTLAKKMQKFANETDSAELYGGFTWDFLNGDGSNPQWGPV
;
A
#
# COMPACT_ATOMS: atom_id res chain seq x y z
N MET A 1 -39.42 -55.44 5.04
CA MET A 1 -40.14 -54.19 4.74
C MET A 1 -39.97 -53.24 5.91
N ASN A 2 -39.35 -52.09 5.64
CA ASN A 2 -39.58 -50.77 6.26
C ASN A 2 -39.25 -50.64 7.77
N GLY A 3 -38.42 -49.72 8.25
CA GLY A 3 -37.83 -48.52 7.65
C GLY A 3 -37.66 -47.48 8.77
N LEU A 4 -36.68 -46.58 8.59
CA LEU A 4 -36.67 -45.20 9.12
C LEU A 4 -36.62 -45.04 10.67
N THR A 5 -35.80 -44.20 11.30
CA THR A 5 -35.03 -43.04 10.82
C THR A 5 -34.00 -42.66 11.89
N THR A 6 -32.79 -42.41 11.46
CA THR A 6 -31.68 -41.79 12.19
C THR A 6 -32.01 -40.33 12.52
N LEU A 7 -32.10 -39.96 13.80
CA LEU A 7 -32.20 -38.56 14.23
C LEU A 7 -30.79 -38.02 14.52
N VAL A 8 -30.13 -37.54 13.49
CA VAL A 8 -28.95 -36.66 13.61
C VAL A 8 -29.46 -35.25 13.87
N LEU A 9 -29.45 -34.81 15.12
CA LEU A 9 -29.68 -33.41 15.47
C LEU A 9 -28.46 -32.59 15.06
N LEU A 10 -28.58 -32.00 13.86
CA LEU A 10 -27.70 -31.00 13.30
C LEU A 10 -27.78 -29.74 14.18
N ALA A 11 -26.86 -29.60 15.15
CA ALA A 11 -26.69 -28.34 15.86
C ALA A 11 -26.21 -27.28 14.86
N LEU A 12 -27.12 -26.41 14.43
CA LEU A 12 -26.79 -25.21 13.66
C LEU A 12 -25.83 -24.36 14.48
N SER A 13 -24.55 -24.44 14.15
CA SER A 13 -23.58 -23.40 14.48
C SER A 13 -23.98 -22.13 13.72
N LEU A 14 -24.79 -21.29 14.34
CA LEU A 14 -24.94 -19.90 13.93
C LEU A 14 -23.57 -19.26 14.13
N ALA A 15 -22.75 -19.26 13.08
CA ALA A 15 -21.63 -18.34 12.99
C ALA A 15 -22.25 -16.95 12.98
N VAL A 16 -22.28 -16.30 14.15
CA VAL A 16 -22.57 -14.88 14.25
C VAL A 16 -21.52 -14.21 13.38
N VAL A 17 -21.93 -13.72 12.21
CA VAL A 17 -21.08 -12.85 11.40
C VAL A 17 -20.99 -11.57 12.20
N ASP A 18 -19.95 -11.46 13.03
CA ASP A 18 -19.64 -10.22 13.71
C ASP A 18 -19.43 -9.17 12.62
N ALA A 19 -20.32 -8.18 12.56
CA ALA A 19 -20.21 -7.13 11.59
C ALA A 19 -18.97 -6.33 11.97
N THR A 20 -17.87 -6.53 11.25
CA THR A 20 -16.62 -5.82 11.50
C THR A 20 -16.92 -4.33 11.53
N ILE A 21 -16.91 -3.74 12.72
CA ILE A 21 -17.07 -2.30 12.85
C ILE A 21 -15.78 -1.73 12.27
N HIS A 22 -15.89 -0.91 11.23
CA HIS A 22 -14.74 -0.28 10.59
C HIS A 22 -14.43 1.10 11.18
N THR A 23 -13.17 1.53 11.14
CA THR A 23 -12.80 2.90 11.56
C THR A 23 -13.36 3.95 10.58
N LEU A 24 -13.36 5.24 10.96
CA LEU A 24 -13.75 6.32 10.06
C LEU A 24 -12.88 6.33 8.82
N CYS A 25 -11.56 6.22 8.98
CA CYS A 25 -10.65 6.23 7.84
C CYS A 25 -10.84 5.02 6.92
N PHE A 26 -11.05 3.83 7.50
CA PHE A 26 -11.38 2.66 6.72
C PHE A 26 -12.65 2.88 5.87
N ASN A 27 -13.73 3.36 6.50
CA ASN A 27 -14.99 3.63 5.81
C ASN A 27 -14.87 4.75 4.78
N TYR A 28 -14.09 5.79 5.08
CA TYR A 28 -13.84 6.91 4.20
C TYR A 28 -13.15 6.44 2.90
N PHE A 29 -12.06 5.66 3.01
CA PHE A 29 -11.39 5.10 1.82
C PHE A 29 -12.26 4.07 1.10
N LEU A 30 -12.98 3.20 1.83
CA LEU A 30 -13.92 2.27 1.21
C LEU A 30 -15.03 3.01 0.43
N GLY A 31 -15.48 4.16 0.94
CA GLY A 31 -16.47 5.01 0.27
C GLY A 31 -15.90 5.74 -0.95
N LYS A 32 -14.73 6.37 -0.78
CA LYS A 32 -14.04 7.19 -1.78
C LYS A 32 -13.45 6.35 -2.91
N ASP A 33 -12.63 5.36 -2.57
CA ASP A 33 -11.83 4.59 -3.51
C ASP A 33 -12.43 3.22 -3.86
N LYS A 34 -13.53 2.83 -3.19
CA LYS A 34 -14.17 1.51 -3.31
C LYS A 34 -13.29 0.35 -2.84
N CYS A 35 -12.17 0.65 -2.21
CA CYS A 35 -11.26 -0.29 -1.57
C CYS A 35 -10.49 0.42 -0.44
N VAL A 36 -9.81 -0.35 0.40
CA VAL A 36 -8.90 0.15 1.42
C VAL A 36 -7.56 -0.55 1.24
N ASN A 37 -6.47 0.22 1.21
CA ASN A 37 -5.14 -0.36 1.10
C ASN A 37 -4.84 -1.22 2.34
N GLY A 38 -4.16 -2.34 2.12
CA GLY A 38 -3.85 -3.27 3.21
C GLY A 38 -5.05 -3.96 3.84
N ALA A 39 -6.30 -3.80 3.36
CA ALA A 39 -7.45 -4.43 4.02
C ALA A 39 -7.31 -5.96 4.11
N ALA A 40 -7.70 -6.56 5.23
CA ALA A 40 -7.64 -8.01 5.37
C ALA A 40 -8.54 -8.74 4.33
N GLY A 41 -9.72 -8.16 4.06
CA GLY A 41 -10.68 -8.70 3.11
C GLY A 41 -10.26 -8.49 1.65
N GLN A 42 -9.97 -9.57 0.92
CA GLN A 42 -9.53 -9.52 -0.48
C GLN A 42 -10.53 -8.83 -1.43
N LYS A 43 -11.83 -8.79 -1.13
CA LYS A 43 -12.83 -8.11 -1.99
C LYS A 43 -12.78 -6.59 -1.90
N ILE A 44 -12.28 -6.08 -0.78
CA ILE A 44 -12.23 -4.65 -0.44
C ILE A 44 -10.80 -4.15 -0.33
N ARG A 45 -9.80 -5.02 -0.52
CA ARG A 45 -8.39 -4.63 -0.54
C ARG A 45 -8.01 -4.11 -1.91
N CYS A 46 -7.40 -2.93 -1.96
CA CYS A 46 -6.89 -2.37 -3.21
C CYS A 46 -5.82 -3.29 -3.82
N GLY A 47 -5.82 -3.44 -5.14
CA GLY A 47 -4.85 -4.30 -5.84
C GLY A 47 -4.97 -5.81 -5.53
N ALA A 48 -5.99 -6.25 -4.80
CA ALA A 48 -6.24 -7.67 -4.59
C ALA A 48 -6.43 -8.38 -5.93
N LYS A 49 -5.62 -9.42 -6.20
CA LYS A 49 -5.88 -10.31 -7.33
C LYS A 49 -7.34 -10.75 -7.24
N ALA A 50 -8.12 -10.53 -8.30
CA ALA A 50 -9.52 -10.94 -8.32
C ALA A 50 -9.62 -12.40 -7.86
N LYS A 51 -10.48 -12.68 -6.88
CA LYS A 51 -10.74 -14.07 -6.46
C LYS A 51 -11.17 -14.85 -7.70
N TYR A 52 -10.52 -15.99 -7.93
CA TYR A 52 -10.88 -16.99 -8.93
C TYR A 52 -12.41 -17.14 -8.97
N GLN A 53 -13.02 -16.74 -10.09
CA GLN A 53 -14.45 -16.95 -10.34
C GLN A 53 -14.65 -18.44 -10.60
N SER A 54 -15.60 -19.05 -9.91
CA SER A 54 -15.87 -20.50 -9.90
C SER A 54 -16.55 -21.03 -11.18
N LYS A 55 -16.26 -20.46 -12.34
CA LYS A 55 -16.72 -20.99 -13.63
C LYS A 55 -15.57 -20.96 -14.65
N PRO A 56 -15.38 -22.06 -15.42
CA PRO A 56 -14.25 -22.17 -16.33
C PRO A 56 -14.42 -21.18 -17.48
N VAL A 57 -13.44 -20.30 -17.65
CA VAL A 57 -13.28 -19.46 -18.84
C VAL A 57 -12.19 -20.15 -19.70
N PRO A 58 -12.33 -20.25 -21.04
CA PRO A 58 -11.55 -21.17 -21.86
C PRO A 58 -10.04 -20.99 -21.74
N ALA A 59 -9.31 -22.10 -21.84
CA ALA A 59 -7.85 -22.16 -21.74
C ALA A 59 -7.17 -21.25 -22.79
N PHE A 60 -6.12 -20.56 -22.35
CA PHE A 60 -5.16 -19.90 -23.23
C PHE A 60 -4.55 -20.95 -24.17
N GLY A 61 -4.56 -20.67 -25.48
CA GLY A 61 -3.92 -21.51 -26.49
C GLY A 61 -2.47 -21.80 -26.14
N ALA A 62 -2.13 -23.08 -26.15
CA ALA A 62 -0.77 -23.58 -25.96
C ALA A 62 0.16 -23.13 -27.11
N PRO A 63 1.47 -23.02 -26.87
CA PRO A 63 2.42 -22.43 -27.81
C PRO A 63 2.66 -23.32 -29.04
N GLY A 64 2.76 -22.70 -30.21
CA GLY A 64 3.25 -23.36 -31.42
C GLY A 64 4.66 -23.91 -31.20
N LYS A 65 4.87 -25.19 -31.52
CA LYS A 65 6.19 -25.85 -31.50
C LYS A 65 7.18 -25.16 -32.46
N PRO A 66 8.48 -25.11 -32.12
CA PRO A 66 9.52 -24.78 -33.09
C PRO A 66 9.70 -25.94 -34.08
N GLY A 67 9.57 -25.68 -35.38
CA GLY A 67 9.98 -26.61 -36.43
C GLY A 67 11.47 -26.47 -36.71
N ASN A 68 12.21 -27.58 -36.62
CA ASN A 68 13.59 -27.69 -37.10
C ASN A 68 13.61 -28.22 -38.55
N GLY A 69 14.30 -27.48 -39.43
CA GLY A 69 15.08 -28.01 -40.56
C GLY A 69 14.37 -28.22 -41.91
N ALA A 70 14.76 -27.46 -42.94
CA ALA A 70 15.48 -27.97 -44.13
C ALA A 70 15.58 -26.94 -45.28
N ARG A 71 16.80 -26.42 -45.47
CA ARG A 71 17.61 -26.36 -46.71
C ARG A 71 16.92 -26.14 -48.09
N ALA A 72 17.23 -25.00 -48.71
CA ALA A 72 17.61 -24.78 -50.13
C ALA A 72 18.04 -23.30 -50.23
N GLY A 73 19.21 -22.85 -50.71
CA GLY A 73 20.13 -23.37 -51.71
C GLY A 73 20.00 -22.53 -52.99
N THR A 74 20.82 -21.48 -53.16
CA THR A 74 21.51 -21.06 -54.42
C THR A 74 22.14 -19.64 -54.34
N THR A 75 23.47 -19.62 -54.38
CA THR A 75 24.39 -18.90 -55.29
C THR A 75 24.13 -17.45 -55.77
N GLN A 76 25.10 -16.56 -55.51
CA GLN A 76 25.86 -15.63 -56.42
C GLN A 76 26.22 -14.34 -55.64
N ARG A 77 27.47 -14.02 -55.30
CA ARG A 77 28.71 -13.71 -56.04
C ARG A 77 28.78 -12.23 -56.53
N ASN A 78 29.80 -11.55 -55.97
CA ASN A 78 30.64 -10.47 -56.51
C ASN A 78 30.25 -8.98 -56.45
N GLN A 79 31.24 -8.21 -55.93
CA GLN A 79 31.83 -6.94 -56.43
C GLN A 79 30.88 -5.73 -56.53
N GLY A 80 31.22 -4.48 -56.20
CA GLY A 80 32.46 -3.76 -55.92
C GLY A 80 32.18 -2.27 -56.24
N HIS A 81 32.98 -1.36 -55.66
CA HIS A 81 33.27 0.02 -56.12
C HIS A 81 32.30 1.20 -55.89
N HIS A 82 32.91 2.23 -55.26
CA HIS A 82 32.96 3.66 -55.61
C HIS A 82 31.79 4.66 -55.38
N ALA A 83 32.26 5.82 -54.88
CA ALA A 83 31.84 7.22 -55.11
C ALA A 83 30.63 7.74 -54.31
N GLN A 84 30.79 8.71 -53.40
CA GLN A 84 31.12 10.15 -53.51
C GLN A 84 29.86 11.05 -53.53
N ASN A 85 29.89 12.03 -52.62
CA ASN A 85 29.41 13.41 -52.74
C ASN A 85 27.96 13.82 -52.36
N GLN A 86 27.91 14.67 -51.32
CA GLN A 86 27.26 15.99 -51.19
C GLN A 86 25.76 16.18 -51.47
N GLY A 87 25.08 16.90 -50.55
CA GLY A 87 23.90 17.70 -50.89
C GLY A 87 22.89 17.98 -49.76
N HIS A 88 22.93 19.21 -49.25
CA HIS A 88 21.95 19.99 -48.47
C HIS A 88 20.45 19.57 -48.50
N HIS A 89 19.75 19.63 -47.35
CA HIS A 89 18.70 20.63 -47.03
C HIS A 89 17.72 20.19 -45.90
N SER A 90 17.56 21.10 -44.93
CA SER A 90 16.31 21.55 -44.28
C SER A 90 15.49 20.68 -43.31
N LYS A 91 15.07 21.42 -42.27
CA LYS A 91 13.86 21.32 -41.43
C LYS A 91 13.89 20.34 -40.25
N GLY A 92 14.02 20.95 -39.08
CA GLY A 92 13.68 20.32 -37.81
C GLY A 92 12.19 20.10 -37.66
N GLN A 93 11.84 19.09 -36.86
CA GLN A 93 10.55 18.94 -36.19
C GLN A 93 10.68 17.85 -35.11
N GLY A 94 10.37 18.24 -33.87
CA GLY A 94 9.82 17.43 -32.77
C GLY A 94 10.44 16.07 -32.46
N HIS A 95 11.36 16.03 -31.49
CA HIS A 95 11.65 14.79 -30.76
C HIS A 95 10.60 14.56 -29.68
N HIS A 96 9.57 13.79 -30.02
CA HIS A 96 8.75 13.06 -29.05
C HIS A 96 9.64 12.01 -28.38
N ALA A 97 9.85 12.15 -27.07
CA ALA A 97 10.57 11.17 -26.27
C ALA A 97 9.74 9.90 -26.11
N THR A 98 10.14 8.82 -26.76
CA THR A 98 9.75 7.44 -26.44
C THR A 98 10.91 6.76 -25.71
N GLY A 99 10.98 6.96 -24.38
CA GLY A 99 11.67 6.04 -23.48
C GLY A 99 10.60 5.11 -22.88
N GLY A 100 10.65 3.80 -22.99
CA GLY A 100 11.80 2.92 -22.79
C GLY A 100 11.48 2.04 -21.60
N HIS A 101 10.57 1.07 -21.77
CA HIS A 101 10.22 0.10 -20.73
C HIS A 101 11.38 -0.88 -20.51
N HIS A 102 12.24 -0.57 -19.54
CA HIS A 102 13.13 -1.58 -18.98
C HIS A 102 12.33 -2.56 -18.12
N LYS A 103 12.08 -3.75 -18.67
CA LYS A 103 11.69 -4.96 -17.94
C LYS A 103 12.83 -5.36 -17.00
N GLY A 104 12.67 -5.09 -15.71
CA GLY A 104 13.53 -5.58 -14.64
C GLY A 104 12.95 -6.84 -13.99
N ARG A 105 13.80 -7.86 -13.87
CA ARG A 105 13.65 -9.15 -13.15
C ARG A 105 12.77 -9.11 -11.89
N GLY A 106 11.85 -10.08 -11.76
CA GLY A 106 11.72 -10.98 -10.60
C GLY A 106 11.73 -10.44 -9.16
N GLY A 107 11.47 -9.16 -8.93
CA GLY A 107 11.24 -8.60 -7.60
C GLY A 107 9.82 -8.90 -7.16
N LYS A 108 9.63 -9.18 -5.87
CA LYS A 108 8.30 -9.00 -5.25
C LYS A 108 7.83 -7.59 -5.61
N PRO A 109 6.57 -7.36 -5.99
CA PRO A 109 6.08 -6.02 -6.23
C PRO A 109 6.44 -5.17 -5.01
N ALA A 110 7.08 -4.01 -5.23
CA ALA A 110 7.28 -3.05 -4.16
C ALA A 110 5.93 -2.83 -3.49
N LEU A 111 5.89 -2.81 -2.15
CA LEU A 111 4.68 -2.42 -1.44
C LEU A 111 4.25 -1.09 -2.05
N GLU A 112 3.09 -1.09 -2.69
CA GLU A 112 2.56 0.09 -3.36
C GLU A 112 2.41 1.16 -2.29
N ARG A 113 3.17 2.25 -2.42
CA ARG A 113 3.25 3.40 -1.50
C ARG A 113 2.03 4.29 -1.73
N ARG A 114 1.21 4.56 -0.71
CA ARG A 114 -0.15 5.06 -0.97
C ARG A 114 -0.65 6.22 -0.10
N TYR A 115 -0.39 6.27 1.21
CA TYR A 115 -0.81 7.43 2.00
C TYR A 115 0.31 8.44 2.07
N ASP A 116 0.18 9.51 1.29
CA ASP A 116 1.06 10.66 1.35
C ASP A 116 0.51 11.68 2.33
N THR A 117 1.33 12.08 3.30
CA THR A 117 0.97 13.11 4.28
C THR A 117 0.89 14.48 3.61
N HIS A 118 -0.06 15.30 4.03
CA HIS A 118 -0.23 16.65 3.52
C HIS A 118 0.39 17.71 4.41
N ILE A 119 0.69 17.38 5.67
CA ILE A 119 1.34 18.29 6.62
C ILE A 119 2.75 17.83 6.99
N ASN A 120 3.47 18.68 7.73
CA ASN A 120 4.74 18.28 8.35
C ASN A 120 4.49 17.18 9.39
N ILE A 121 5.46 16.29 9.56
CA ILE A 121 5.31 15.15 10.45
C ILE A 121 5.65 15.54 11.86
N MET A 122 4.66 15.46 12.73
CA MET A 122 4.84 15.69 14.16
C MET A 122 5.81 14.67 14.77
N LYS A 123 6.75 15.17 15.57
CA LYS A 123 7.60 14.33 16.42
C LYS A 123 6.89 14.02 17.72
N LEU A 124 6.80 12.75 18.04
CA LEU A 124 6.16 12.28 19.25
C LEU A 124 7.05 12.50 20.48
N GLN A 125 6.39 12.78 21.60
CA GLN A 125 6.99 12.80 22.93
C GLN A 125 6.67 11.49 23.66
N SER A 126 7.52 11.10 24.60
CA SER A 126 7.25 9.96 25.50
C SER A 126 6.02 10.27 26.35
N GLY A 127 5.23 9.25 26.68
CA GLY A 127 4.02 9.46 27.46
C GLY A 127 3.08 8.27 27.44
N ARG A 128 1.88 8.50 27.98
CA ARG A 128 0.78 7.54 27.91
C ARG A 128 0.02 7.76 26.60
N GLY A 129 0.25 6.90 25.62
CA GLY A 129 -0.52 6.89 24.38
C GLY A 129 -1.88 6.20 24.53
N ILE A 130 -2.66 6.24 23.46
CA ILE A 130 -3.93 5.52 23.28
C ILE A 130 -3.73 4.01 23.37
N CYS A 131 -2.65 3.48 22.76
CA CYS A 131 -2.38 2.05 22.78
C CYS A 131 -1.77 1.63 24.12
N ASP A 132 -0.60 2.19 24.45
CA ASP A 132 0.15 1.90 25.67
C ASP A 132 1.10 3.06 26.01
N PRO A 133 1.62 3.14 27.25
CA PRO A 133 2.75 4.00 27.56
C PRO A 133 4.00 3.65 26.75
N TYR A 134 4.69 4.65 26.22
CA TYR A 134 5.91 4.45 25.43
C TYR A 134 6.98 5.50 25.73
N ASP A 135 8.23 5.13 25.45
CA ASP A 135 9.40 5.99 25.55
C ASP A 135 10.05 6.15 24.18
N THR A 136 10.02 7.35 23.61
CA THR A 136 10.52 7.62 22.25
C THR A 136 12.03 7.46 22.12
N THR A 137 12.75 7.34 23.23
CA THR A 137 14.17 6.99 23.22
C THR A 137 14.41 5.49 23.08
N LYS A 138 13.38 4.66 23.33
CA LYS A 138 13.45 3.19 23.36
C LYS A 138 12.70 2.51 22.24
N VAL A 139 11.60 3.10 21.76
CA VAL A 139 10.74 2.48 20.75
C VAL A 139 10.50 3.38 19.55
N ASP A 140 10.71 2.80 18.37
CA ASP A 140 10.27 3.37 17.10
C ASP A 140 8.78 3.03 16.90
N GLY A 141 8.01 3.99 16.40
CA GLY A 141 6.59 3.83 16.19
C GLY A 141 5.94 5.06 15.60
N VAL A 142 4.65 4.93 15.34
CA VAL A 142 3.83 5.98 14.76
C VAL A 142 2.59 6.27 15.61
N CYS A 143 2.08 7.48 15.48
CA CYS A 143 0.69 7.76 15.82
C CYS A 143 -0.12 7.99 14.56
N LEU A 144 -1.35 7.49 14.54
CA LEU A 144 -2.28 7.71 13.43
C LEU A 144 -3.41 8.65 13.84
N TRP A 145 -4.20 9.14 12.91
CA TRP A 145 -5.25 10.10 13.27
C TRP A 145 -6.26 9.50 14.24
N SER A 146 -6.49 10.22 15.33
CA SER A 146 -7.35 9.77 16.44
C SER A 146 -8.84 9.95 16.17
N GLY A 147 -9.19 10.74 15.15
CA GLY A 147 -10.55 11.15 14.86
C GLY A 147 -10.76 12.66 15.04
N PRO A 148 -11.97 13.16 14.78
CA PRO A 148 -12.26 14.59 14.78
C PRO A 148 -11.88 15.26 16.09
N LYS A 149 -11.12 16.35 15.97
CA LYS A 149 -10.75 17.21 17.10
C LYS A 149 -11.99 17.63 17.91
N ASP A 150 -11.81 17.81 19.22
CA ASP A 150 -12.81 18.31 20.16
C ASP A 150 -14.06 17.42 20.33
N THR A 151 -14.00 16.18 19.83
CA THR A 151 -15.05 15.17 20.05
C THR A 151 -14.62 14.15 21.09
N LYS A 152 -15.58 13.68 21.92
CA LYS A 152 -15.33 12.54 22.81
C LYS A 152 -15.18 11.28 21.97
N ALA A 153 -14.16 10.47 22.26
CA ALA A 153 -13.92 9.22 21.54
C ALA A 153 -15.12 8.25 21.66
N THR A 154 -15.53 7.70 20.53
CA THR A 154 -16.53 6.64 20.35
C THR A 154 -15.99 5.60 19.36
N PHE A 155 -16.66 4.45 19.25
CA PHE A 155 -16.32 3.47 18.22
C PHE A 155 -16.51 3.99 16.80
N SER A 156 -17.46 4.92 16.60
CA SER A 156 -17.86 5.42 15.29
C SER A 156 -17.04 6.63 14.82
N ASN A 157 -16.36 7.35 15.71
CA ASN A 157 -15.54 8.50 15.36
C ASN A 157 -14.03 8.26 15.42
N ALA A 158 -13.60 7.01 15.63
CA ALA A 158 -12.18 6.66 15.60
C ALA A 158 -11.63 6.91 14.19
N GLY A 159 -10.60 7.75 14.06
CA GLY A 159 -9.92 8.02 12.80
C GLY A 159 -9.34 6.73 12.20
N TRP A 160 -8.10 6.41 12.53
CA TRP A 160 -7.54 5.06 12.40
C TRP A 160 -7.49 4.32 13.73
N VAL A 161 -7.44 5.06 14.84
CA VAL A 161 -7.31 4.52 16.19
C VAL A 161 -7.92 5.52 17.16
N ASN A 162 -8.56 5.08 18.25
CA ASN A 162 -8.84 5.96 19.39
C ASN A 162 -8.99 5.14 20.67
N SER A 163 -9.24 5.79 21.81
CA SER A 163 -9.37 5.12 23.10
C SER A 163 -10.59 4.19 23.25
N ARG A 164 -11.49 4.17 22.28
CA ARG A 164 -12.62 3.22 22.21
C ARG A 164 -12.42 2.17 21.14
N LYS A 165 -11.54 2.42 20.18
CA LYS A 165 -11.25 1.57 19.03
C LYS A 165 -9.76 1.54 18.78
N ASP A 166 -9.12 0.71 19.59
CA ASP A 166 -7.67 0.50 19.66
C ASP A 166 -7.22 -0.70 18.82
N SER A 167 -8.10 -1.34 18.05
CA SER A 167 -7.77 -2.58 17.33
C SER A 167 -6.68 -2.44 16.26
N ASN A 168 -6.30 -1.21 15.89
CA ASN A 168 -5.15 -0.94 15.03
C ASN A 168 -3.83 -0.74 15.81
N CYS A 169 -3.86 -0.68 17.14
CA CYS A 169 -2.68 -0.64 18.01
C CYS A 169 -1.78 -1.86 17.79
N GLY A 170 -0.47 -1.63 17.80
CA GLY A 170 0.54 -2.67 17.58
C GLY A 170 0.63 -3.21 16.15
N LYS A 171 -0.32 -2.88 15.26
CA LYS A 171 -0.21 -3.25 13.85
C LYS A 171 0.98 -2.55 13.23
N LYS A 172 1.64 -3.24 12.29
CA LYS A 172 2.81 -2.72 11.61
C LYS A 172 2.40 -1.88 10.41
N VAL A 173 3.02 -0.72 10.29
CA VAL A 173 3.04 0.10 9.08
C VAL A 173 4.44 0.08 8.48
N TYR A 174 4.54 0.41 7.21
CA TYR A 174 5.79 0.91 6.65
C TYR A 174 5.68 2.42 6.48
N ILE A 175 6.80 3.12 6.63
CA ILE A 175 6.90 4.56 6.48
C ILE A 175 8.23 4.92 5.85
N GLN A 176 8.22 5.93 4.99
CA GLN A 176 9.40 6.46 4.33
C GLN A 176 9.22 7.93 3.99
N ARG A 177 10.33 8.62 3.73
CA ARG A 177 10.28 9.95 3.11
C ARG A 177 9.84 9.82 1.65
N ARG A 178 9.13 10.83 1.15
CA ARG A 178 8.70 10.84 -0.27
C ARG A 178 9.88 10.94 -1.24
N ASP A 179 10.91 11.67 -0.83
CA ASP A 179 12.14 11.90 -1.61
C ASP A 179 13.27 10.93 -1.25
N ASP A 180 13.00 9.89 -0.46
CA ASP A 180 13.95 8.82 -0.14
C ASP A 180 13.26 7.44 -0.13
N PRO A 181 12.93 6.91 -1.32
CA PRO A 181 12.15 5.68 -1.42
C PRO A 181 12.92 4.41 -1.03
N ASP A 182 14.25 4.47 -0.94
CA ASP A 182 15.08 3.30 -0.68
C ASP A 182 15.22 3.00 0.83
N HIS A 183 14.89 3.97 1.69
CA HIS A 183 14.98 3.85 3.14
C HIS A 183 13.60 3.72 3.80
N VAL A 184 13.08 2.49 3.80
CA VAL A 184 11.79 2.17 4.40
C VAL A 184 11.96 1.69 5.84
N HIS A 185 11.16 2.23 6.75
CA HIS A 185 11.08 1.80 8.14
C HIS A 185 9.77 1.04 8.39
N TYR A 186 9.84 -0.03 9.17
CA TYR A 186 8.68 -0.84 9.55
C TYR A 186 8.47 -0.74 11.04
N VAL A 187 7.35 -0.14 11.45
CA VAL A 187 7.14 0.27 12.85
C VAL A 187 5.69 0.04 13.28
N PRO A 188 5.43 -0.19 14.57
CA PRO A 188 4.08 -0.37 15.08
C PRO A 188 3.32 0.96 15.22
N VAL A 189 1.98 0.87 15.22
CA VAL A 189 1.09 1.94 15.72
C VAL A 189 1.14 1.95 17.24
N LEU A 190 1.58 3.07 17.82
CA LEU A 190 1.74 3.27 19.27
C LEU A 190 0.69 4.21 19.87
N ASP A 191 0.10 5.10 19.07
CA ASP A 191 -0.76 6.15 19.60
C ASP A 191 -1.76 6.68 18.56
N GLY A 192 -2.68 7.53 18.99
CA GLY A 192 -3.50 8.36 18.14
C GLY A 192 -3.23 9.85 18.33
N CYS A 193 -3.20 10.60 17.23
CA CYS A 193 -2.92 12.03 17.20
C CYS A 193 -4.06 12.84 16.59
N PRO A 194 -4.32 14.07 17.05
CA PRO A 194 -5.45 14.85 16.54
C PRO A 194 -5.15 15.50 15.18
N PHE A 195 -3.88 15.85 14.91
CA PHE A 195 -3.42 16.61 13.72
C PHE A 195 -4.20 17.91 13.45
N ASN A 196 -4.93 18.42 14.46
CA ASN A 196 -5.94 19.48 14.30
C ASN A 196 -7.01 19.19 13.23
N ALA A 197 -7.15 17.95 12.78
CA ALA A 197 -8.07 17.55 11.75
C ALA A 197 -9.47 17.26 12.34
N VAL A 198 -10.49 17.73 11.63
CA VAL A 198 -11.91 17.51 11.97
C VAL A 198 -12.62 16.61 10.96
N THR A 199 -12.01 16.36 9.80
CA THR A 199 -12.56 15.49 8.75
C THR A 199 -11.62 14.33 8.40
N PRO A 200 -12.16 13.22 7.85
CA PRO A 200 -11.34 12.13 7.34
C PRO A 200 -10.35 12.54 6.24
N GLU A 201 -10.72 13.46 5.34
CA GLU A 201 -9.82 13.93 4.28
C GLU A 201 -8.57 14.58 4.87
N ASP A 202 -8.74 15.38 5.93
CA ASP A 202 -7.63 16.11 6.57
C ASP A 202 -6.79 15.22 7.49
N GLY A 203 -7.39 14.15 8.04
CA GLY A 203 -6.76 13.35 9.09
C GLY A 203 -6.21 12.01 8.62
N CYS A 204 -6.90 11.31 7.72
CA CYS A 204 -6.61 9.90 7.44
C CYS A 204 -5.29 9.65 6.72
N PHE A 205 -4.66 10.68 6.17
CA PHE A 205 -3.36 10.60 5.54
C PHE A 205 -2.20 10.91 6.50
N GLU A 206 -2.50 11.45 7.68
CA GLU A 206 -1.48 12.04 8.54
C GLU A 206 -0.94 11.04 9.57
N ILE A 207 0.36 11.23 9.88
CA ILE A 207 1.12 10.37 10.78
C ILE A 207 2.07 11.22 11.63
N GLY A 208 2.29 10.80 12.87
CA GLY A 208 3.38 11.30 13.73
C GLY A 208 4.37 10.18 14.03
N VAL A 209 5.61 10.51 14.38
CA VAL A 209 6.71 9.53 14.48
C VAL A 209 7.54 9.69 15.75
N THR A 210 8.01 8.57 16.33
CA THR A 210 9.03 8.58 17.39
C THR A 210 10.46 8.49 16.81
N LEU A 211 10.61 7.89 15.62
CA LEU A 211 11.87 7.62 14.92
C LEU A 211 12.48 8.83 14.19
N ALA A 212 12.16 10.05 14.62
CA ALA A 212 12.48 11.27 13.89
C ALA A 212 13.98 11.45 13.61
N LYS A 213 14.84 11.09 14.58
CA LYS A 213 16.31 11.15 14.43
C LYS A 213 16.83 10.25 13.30
N LYS A 214 16.18 9.11 13.06
CA LYS A 214 16.56 8.14 12.01
C LYS A 214 16.13 8.62 10.62
N MET A 215 15.08 9.42 10.57
CA MET A 215 14.49 9.88 9.31
C MET A 215 14.89 11.32 8.98
N GLN A 216 15.65 12.00 9.83
CA GLN A 216 16.09 13.38 9.65
C GLN A 216 16.91 13.55 8.37
N LYS A 217 16.55 14.53 7.54
CA LYS A 217 17.28 14.88 6.30
C LYS A 217 17.78 16.33 6.31
N PHE A 218 17.03 17.25 6.94
CA PHE A 218 17.37 18.66 6.93
C PHE A 218 17.95 19.13 8.27
N ALA A 219 18.89 20.07 8.24
CA ALA A 219 19.54 20.56 9.46
C ALA A 219 18.55 21.23 10.44
N ASN A 220 17.57 21.96 9.90
CA ASN A 220 16.50 22.62 10.67
C ASN A 220 15.50 21.65 11.31
N GLU A 221 15.54 20.37 10.94
CA GLU A 221 14.77 19.33 11.62
C GLU A 221 15.39 18.91 12.95
N THR A 222 16.55 19.43 13.38
CA THR A 222 17.12 19.03 14.68
C THR A 222 16.28 19.58 15.84
N ASP A 223 16.00 20.89 15.79
CA ASP A 223 15.33 21.62 16.88
C ASP A 223 13.82 21.83 16.64
N SER A 224 13.33 21.51 15.44
CA SER A 224 11.90 21.59 15.11
C SER A 224 11.08 20.54 15.87
N ALA A 225 9.81 20.83 16.15
CA ALA A 225 8.86 19.82 16.62
C ALA A 225 8.41 18.86 15.49
N GLU A 226 8.84 19.11 14.25
CA GLU A 226 8.34 18.44 13.06
C GLU A 226 9.46 18.03 12.09
N LEU A 227 9.11 17.14 11.15
CA LEU A 227 9.91 16.79 9.98
C LEU A 227 9.24 17.30 8.69
N TYR A 228 10.03 17.81 7.74
CA TYR A 228 9.55 18.48 6.53
C TYR A 228 9.53 17.57 5.29
N GLY A 229 8.81 17.97 4.23
CA GLY A 229 8.86 17.27 2.95
C GLY A 229 7.91 16.07 2.82
N GLY A 230 7.18 15.74 3.90
CA GLY A 230 6.14 14.71 3.91
C GLY A 230 6.64 13.29 3.61
N PHE A 231 5.76 12.33 3.92
CA PHE A 231 6.09 10.93 4.01
C PHE A 231 5.03 10.12 3.28
N THR A 232 5.44 8.94 2.83
CA THR A 232 4.50 7.92 2.38
C THR A 232 4.46 6.78 3.39
N TRP A 233 3.27 6.31 3.72
CA TRP A 233 3.08 5.19 4.62
C TRP A 233 1.86 4.33 4.23
N ASP A 234 1.79 3.12 4.79
CA ASP A 234 0.61 2.25 4.76
C ASP A 234 0.76 1.10 5.76
N PHE A 235 -0.34 0.42 6.08
CA PHE A 235 -0.34 -0.83 6.83
C PHE A 235 0.44 -1.93 6.08
N LEU A 236 1.14 -2.76 6.83
CA LEU A 236 1.99 -3.84 6.30
C LEU A 236 1.15 -5.05 5.85
N ASN A 237 0.20 -4.83 4.94
CA ASN A 237 -0.62 -5.87 4.34
C ASN A 237 -1.01 -5.55 2.87
N GLY A 238 -0.20 -4.74 2.16
CA GLY A 238 -0.53 -4.27 0.81
C GLY A 238 -0.90 -5.38 -0.18
N ASP A 239 -0.22 -6.52 -0.14
CA ASP A 239 -0.49 -7.69 -1.01
C ASP A 239 -1.48 -8.71 -0.40
N GLY A 240 -1.89 -8.51 0.86
CA GLY A 240 -2.74 -9.45 1.60
C GLY A 240 -2.01 -10.61 2.27
N SER A 241 -0.68 -10.64 2.24
CA SER A 241 0.12 -11.73 2.85
C SER A 241 0.13 -11.68 4.38
N ASN A 242 -0.29 -10.56 4.98
CA ASN A 242 -0.24 -10.32 6.42
C ASN A 242 -1.55 -9.71 6.92
N PRO A 243 -2.69 -10.40 6.80
CA PRO A 243 -4.01 -9.86 7.12
C PRO A 243 -4.14 -9.36 8.57
N GLN A 244 -3.35 -9.90 9.50
CA GLN A 244 -3.27 -9.43 10.88
C GLN A 244 -2.77 -7.98 11.01
N TRP A 245 -1.98 -7.49 10.05
CA TRP A 245 -1.49 -6.12 9.99
C TRP A 245 -2.39 -5.20 9.17
N GLY A 246 -3.44 -5.71 8.53
CA GLY A 246 -4.38 -4.87 7.79
C GLY A 246 -5.20 -3.95 8.71
N PRO A 247 -5.59 -2.76 8.24
CA PRO A 247 -6.42 -1.85 9.01
C PRO A 247 -7.79 -2.46 9.25
N VAL A 248 -8.40 -2.05 10.37
CA VAL A 248 -9.83 -2.22 10.63
C VAL A 248 -10.58 -0.91 10.50
#